data_AF-A0A8H2ZZR5-F1
#
_entry.id   AF-A0A8H2ZZR5-F1
#
_cell.length_a   1.000
_cell.length_b   1.000
_cell.length_c   1.000
_cell.angle_alpha   90.00
_cell.angle_beta   90.00
_cell.angle_gamma   90.00
#
_symmetry.space_group_name_H-M   'P 1'
#
loop_
_entity.id
_entity.type
_entity.pdbx_description
1 polymer ?
#
loop_
_entity_poly.entity_id
_entity_poly.type
_entity_poly.pdbx_seq_one_letter_code
_entity_poly.pdbx_strand_id
1 'polypeptide(L)' 'PKDTDGDGMPDDWEIANGLNPNVNDAMQDKNGDGYANIENYINSLV' A
#
# COMPACT_ATOMS: atom_id res chain seq x y z
N PRO A 1 -13.15 1.21 -3.77
CA PRO A 1 -11.87 1.95 -3.96
C PRO A 1 -11.21 1.47 -5.26
N LYS A 2 -10.54 2.35 -6.00
CA LYS A 2 -9.76 1.94 -7.18
C LYS A 2 -8.42 1.37 -6.70
N ASP A 3 -7.99 0.28 -7.30
CA ASP A 3 -6.72 -0.42 -7.07
C ASP A 3 -6.22 -0.80 -8.48
N THR A 4 -5.21 -0.09 -8.95
CA THR A 4 -4.82 -0.10 -10.37
C THR A 4 -3.85 -1.23 -10.71
N ASP A 5 -3.01 -1.66 -9.77
CA ASP A 5 -2.08 -2.77 -9.94
C ASP A 5 -2.56 -4.09 -9.31
N GLY A 6 -3.67 -4.06 -8.59
CA GLY A 6 -4.34 -5.24 -8.05
C GLY A 6 -3.61 -5.86 -6.87
N ASP A 7 -2.86 -5.07 -6.10
CA ASP A 7 -2.08 -5.56 -4.97
C ASP A 7 -2.83 -5.59 -3.63
N GLY A 8 -4.06 -5.04 -3.63
CA GLY A 8 -4.96 -5.04 -2.47
C GLY A 8 -4.96 -3.73 -1.69
N MET A 9 -4.15 -2.74 -2.09
CA MET A 9 -4.18 -1.37 -1.55
C MET A 9 -4.94 -0.42 -2.50
N PRO A 10 -5.77 0.51 -1.99
CA PRO A 10 -6.40 1.52 -2.84
C PRO A 10 -5.42 2.56 -3.36
N ASP A 11 -5.57 2.98 -4.62
CA ASP A 11 -4.78 4.03 -5.28
C ASP A 11 -4.64 5.28 -4.39
N ASP A 12 -5.77 5.72 -3.79
CA ASP A 12 -5.81 6.93 -2.98
C ASP A 12 -4.98 6.79 -1.70
N TRP A 13 -4.96 5.59 -1.10
CA TRP A 13 -4.16 5.30 0.09
C TRP A 13 -2.68 5.21 -0.29
N GLU A 14 -2.37 4.56 -1.41
CA GLU A 14 -1.01 4.45 -1.91
C GLU A 14 -0.41 5.83 -2.19
N ILE A 15 -1.12 6.70 -2.90
CA ILE A 15 -0.70 8.08 -3.16
C ILE A 15 -0.49 8.85 -1.86
N ALA A 16 -1.39 8.70 -0.88
CA ALA A 16 -1.28 9.37 0.42
C ALA A 16 -0.06 8.88 1.23
N ASN A 17 0.39 7.64 1.03
CA ASN A 17 1.55 7.04 1.69
C ASN A 17 2.83 7.06 0.81
N GLY A 18 2.78 7.73 -0.33
CA GLY A 18 3.92 7.89 -1.24
C GLY A 18 4.30 6.63 -2.02
N LEU A 19 3.40 5.66 -2.13
CA LEU A 19 3.52 4.47 -2.96
C LEU A 19 3.10 4.76 -4.41
N ASN A 20 3.29 3.79 -5.31
CA ASN A 20 2.95 3.92 -6.71
C ASN A 20 1.80 2.98 -7.08
N PRO A 21 0.60 3.50 -7.39
CA PRO A 21 -0.59 2.68 -7.67
C PRO A 21 -0.53 1.85 -8.96
N ASN A 22 0.58 1.90 -9.69
CA ASN A 22 0.78 1.13 -10.91
C ASN A 22 1.82 0.03 -10.73
N VAL A 23 2.26 -0.24 -9.49
CA VAL A 23 3.33 -1.17 -9.16
C VAL A 23 2.91 -1.98 -7.95
N ASN A 24 2.66 -3.26 -8.17
CA ASN A 24 2.37 -4.21 -7.10
C ASN A 24 3.56 -4.28 -6.12
N ASP A 25 3.46 -3.50 -5.05
CA ASP A 25 4.49 -3.33 -4.03
C ASP A 25 3.95 -3.56 -2.61
N ALA A 26 2.71 -4.03 -2.48
CA ALA A 26 2.07 -4.49 -1.25
C ALA A 26 2.99 -5.25 -0.28
N MET A 27 3.89 -6.11 -0.79
CA MET A 27 4.81 -6.93 0.02
C MET A 27 6.17 -6.27 0.33
N GLN A 28 6.41 -5.06 -0.19
CA GLN A 28 7.63 -4.31 0.11
C GLN A 28 7.49 -3.58 1.44
N ASP A 29 8.63 -3.35 2.10
CA ASP A 29 8.75 -2.50 3.27
C ASP A 29 9.39 -1.17 2.82
N LYS A 30 8.54 -0.21 2.46
CA LYS A 30 9.00 1.08 1.93
C LYS A 30 9.76 1.90 2.99
N ASN A 31 9.30 1.87 4.24
CA ASN A 31 9.75 2.78 5.29
C ASN A 31 10.81 2.15 6.22
N GLY A 32 11.07 0.85 6.09
CA GLY A 32 12.08 0.10 6.84
C GLY A 32 11.68 -0.21 8.28
N ASP A 33 10.37 -0.17 8.60
CA ASP A 33 9.87 -0.41 9.95
C ASP A 33 9.59 -1.90 10.25
N GLY A 34 9.77 -2.76 9.25
CA GLY A 34 9.55 -4.20 9.36
C GLY A 34 8.13 -4.66 9.00
N TYR A 35 7.25 -3.76 8.56
CA TYR A 35 5.91 -4.08 8.07
C TYR A 35 5.81 -3.88 6.56
N ALA A 36 5.13 -4.80 5.89
CA ALA A 36 4.81 -4.65 4.49
C ALA A 36 3.79 -3.50 4.29
N ASN A 37 3.82 -2.87 3.12
CA ASN A 37 2.88 -1.79 2.78
C ASN A 37 1.41 -2.20 3.00
N ILE A 38 1.06 -3.45 2.65
CA ILE A 38 -0.30 -3.99 2.84
C ILE A 38 -0.67 -4.15 4.33
N GLU A 39 0.29 -4.47 5.19
CA GLU A 39 0.05 -4.59 6.63
C GLU A 39 -0.25 -3.21 7.24
N ASN A 40 0.49 -2.19 6.80
CA ASN A 40 0.24 -0.80 7.16
C ASN A 40 -1.14 -0.32 6.69
N TYR A 41 -1.54 -0.69 5.47
CA TYR A 41 -2.88 -0.40 4.96
C TYR A 41 -3.96 -1.04 5.82
N ILE A 42 -3.88 -2.35 6.06
CA ILE A 42 -4.86 -3.09 6.86
C ILE A 42 -4.95 -2.53 8.28
N ASN A 43 -3.83 -2.15 8.89
CA ASN A 43 -3.81 -1.54 10.22
C ASN A 43 -4.52 -0.17 10.25
N SER A 44 -4.44 0.61 9.16
CA SER A 44 -5.10 1.91 9.05
C SER A 44 -6.63 1.87 8.89
N LEU A 45 -7.20 0.68 8.63
CA LEU A 45 -8.64 0.47 8.48
C LEU A 45 -9.39 0.29 9.82
N VAL A 46 -8.66 0.21 10.93
CA VAL A 46 -9.19 -0.08 12.28
C VAL A 46 -9.54 1.20 13.04
#